data_AF-A0AAD6HTC1-F1
#
_entry.id   AF-A0AAD6HTC1-F1
#
_cell.length_a   1.000
_cell.length_b   1.000
_cell.length_c   1.000
_cell.angle_alpha   90.00
_cell.angle_beta   90.00
_cell.angle_gamma   90.00
#
_symmetry.space_group_name_H-M   'P 1'
#
loop_
_entity.id
_entity.type
_entity.pdbx_description
1 polymer ?
#
loop_
_entity_poly.entity_id
_entity_poly.type
_entity_poly.pdbx_seq_one_letter_code
_entity_poly.pdbx_strand_id
1 'polypeptide(L)'
;MSSTTMAKKNKGKKAADPNETSKLLAAKISQLEQDAVGEKEQEMEIEREVKKATRDLNQLLNTIESPMTRLETVSKKYTELLADMKKLDRDYAKSKKRADQVQKDHDKSKSELSKTVTMKDKLEKLCRELTKENKKVKDENKKLEENENKARLMVNERLDSMLYALEDMMASKGNPRSEMLDMDLGDALKQKLKTFTEQFELREISYKSLMTYREREIQSLMIKYEEQRRAAESEAARGRALSAQVSTFSHTEAELRSQLNIYVEKFKQVEDTLNNSNELFLTFRKEMEEMSKKTKRLEKENHTLNRKHESTNRNILEMAEERTRNQEELDRLRRKCQHLETLCRRMQAQGRGEGLVEPDPHMEHDDEGTESEYDDDYEDEDDLSEEGELDEHESTIAHASTASERPVFGPPLLLSLLEARASKNGVVNGCH
;
A
#
# COMPACT_ATOMS: atom_id res chain seq x y z
N MET A 1 37.90 -72.11 -20.42
CA MET A 1 36.63 -72.87 -20.34
C MET A 1 36.19 -72.89 -18.89
N SER A 2 34.93 -72.48 -18.63
CA SER A 2 34.16 -72.50 -17.36
C SER A 2 34.74 -71.75 -16.15
N SER A 3 34.30 -70.52 -15.85
CA SER A 3 32.98 -70.08 -15.31
C SER A 3 32.92 -70.17 -13.78
N THR A 4 33.23 -69.04 -13.13
CA THR A 4 32.86 -68.78 -11.73
C THR A 4 32.03 -67.51 -11.71
N THR A 5 30.71 -67.70 -11.69
CA THR A 5 29.71 -66.63 -11.59
C THR A 5 29.71 -66.02 -10.18
N MET A 6 30.26 -64.82 -10.05
CA MET A 6 30.11 -63.98 -8.85
C MET A 6 28.71 -63.32 -8.87
N ALA A 7 27.86 -63.76 -7.94
CA ALA A 7 26.52 -63.22 -7.74
C ALA A 7 26.57 -61.75 -7.33
N LYS A 8 26.08 -60.87 -8.20
CA LYS A 8 25.89 -59.44 -7.95
C LYS A 8 24.71 -59.29 -6.97
N LYS A 9 25.01 -59.01 -5.70
CA LYS A 9 24.01 -58.72 -4.66
C LYS A 9 23.29 -57.41 -5.02
N ASN A 10 22.13 -57.55 -5.66
CA ASN A 10 21.25 -56.44 -6.01
C ASN A 10 20.69 -55.84 -4.71
N LYS A 11 21.02 -54.57 -4.45
CA LYS A 11 20.49 -53.79 -3.33
C LYS A 11 18.99 -53.60 -3.58
N GLY A 12 18.15 -54.38 -2.89
CA GLY A 12 16.70 -54.20 -2.92
C GLY A 12 16.35 -52.77 -2.50
N LYS A 13 15.65 -52.04 -3.37
CA LYS A 13 14.83 -50.91 -2.96
C LYS A 13 13.87 -51.44 -1.89
N LYS A 14 13.97 -50.94 -0.65
CA LYS A 14 12.91 -51.14 0.35
C LYS A 14 11.60 -50.70 -0.32
N ALA A 15 10.66 -51.62 -0.47
CA ALA A 15 9.29 -51.28 -0.83
C ALA A 15 8.76 -50.33 0.23
N ALA A 16 8.23 -49.18 -0.18
CA ALA A 16 7.56 -48.26 0.74
C ALA A 16 6.44 -49.01 1.45
N ASP A 17 6.28 -48.75 2.75
CA ASP A 17 5.31 -49.43 3.60
C ASP A 17 3.89 -49.24 3.00
N PRO A 18 3.10 -50.32 2.79
CA PRO A 18 1.73 -50.21 2.25
C PRO A 18 0.87 -49.20 3.01
N ASN A 19 1.12 -49.02 4.31
CA ASN A 19 0.43 -48.05 5.15
C ASN A 19 0.84 -46.60 4.85
N GLU A 20 2.10 -46.34 4.52
CA GLU A 20 2.57 -45.01 4.09
C GLU A 20 2.03 -44.64 2.71
N THR A 21 2.01 -45.60 1.78
CA THR A 21 1.45 -45.37 0.43
C THR A 21 -0.06 -45.11 0.48
N SER A 22 -0.80 -45.82 1.33
CA SER A 22 -2.22 -45.58 1.57
C SER A 22 -2.49 -44.20 2.19
N LYS A 23 -1.66 -43.76 3.15
CA LYS A 23 -1.75 -42.41 3.74
C LYS A 23 -1.46 -41.30 2.73
N LEU A 24 -0.46 -41.49 1.87
CA LEU A 24 -0.14 -40.53 0.80
C LEU A 24 -1.26 -40.44 -0.23
N LEU A 25 -1.88 -41.57 -0.58
CA LEU A 25 -3.07 -41.61 -1.44
C LEU A 25 -4.25 -40.87 -0.82
N ALA A 26 -4.56 -41.14 0.45
CA ALA A 26 -5.63 -40.45 1.17
C ALA A 26 -5.39 -38.94 1.26
N ALA A 27 -4.16 -38.52 1.54
CA ALA A 27 -3.79 -37.10 1.55
C ALA A 27 -3.94 -36.46 0.15
N LYS A 28 -3.58 -37.18 -0.92
CA LYS A 28 -3.73 -36.67 -2.28
C LYS A 28 -5.19 -36.57 -2.71
N ILE A 29 -6.03 -37.53 -2.32
CA ILE A 29 -7.48 -37.49 -2.56
C ILE A 29 -8.10 -36.29 -1.84
N SER A 30 -7.79 -36.12 -0.54
CA SER A 30 -8.29 -34.98 0.24
C SER A 30 -7.87 -33.63 -0.35
N GLN A 31 -6.67 -33.52 -0.91
CA GLN A 31 -6.22 -32.30 -1.57
C GLN A 31 -6.99 -32.03 -2.87
N LEU A 32 -7.19 -33.05 -3.70
CA LEU A 32 -7.96 -32.91 -4.94
C LEU A 32 -9.45 -32.57 -4.67
N GLU A 33 -10.02 -33.11 -3.59
CA GLU A 33 -11.38 -32.77 -3.17
C GLU A 33 -11.48 -31.31 -2.70
N GLN A 34 -10.50 -30.80 -1.95
CA GLN A 34 -10.44 -29.39 -1.56
C GLN A 34 -10.28 -28.46 -2.77
N ASP A 35 -9.41 -28.83 -3.71
CA ASP A 35 -9.20 -28.05 -4.95
C ASP A 35 -10.51 -27.98 -5.76
N ALA A 36 -11.22 -29.11 -5.92
CA ALA A 36 -12.50 -29.16 -6.62
C ALA A 36 -13.62 -28.36 -5.93
N VAL A 37 -13.65 -28.35 -4.59
CA VAL A 37 -14.58 -27.51 -3.83
C VAL A 37 -14.28 -26.02 -4.05
N GLY A 38 -13.00 -25.64 -4.05
CA GLY A 38 -12.57 -24.27 -4.33
C GLY A 38 -12.92 -23.80 -5.75
N GLU A 39 -12.74 -24.65 -6.76
CA GLU A 39 -13.13 -24.34 -8.14
C GLU A 39 -14.66 -24.12 -8.26
N LYS A 40 -15.45 -24.97 -7.60
CA LYS A 40 -16.91 -24.83 -7.59
C LYS A 40 -17.38 -23.55 -6.88
N GLU A 41 -16.69 -23.14 -5.82
CA GLU A 41 -16.97 -21.88 -5.12
C GLU A 41 -16.68 -20.67 -6.00
N GLN A 42 -15.54 -20.67 -6.70
CA GLN A 42 -15.17 -19.62 -7.66
C GLN A 42 -16.17 -19.53 -8.82
N GLU A 43 -16.62 -20.67 -9.36
CA GLU A 43 -17.61 -20.68 -10.44
C GLU A 43 -18.95 -20.09 -9.98
N MET A 44 -19.40 -20.42 -8.76
CA MET A 44 -20.61 -19.81 -8.17
C MET A 44 -20.46 -18.31 -7.92
N GLU A 45 -19.27 -17.85 -7.53
CA GLU A 45 -19.01 -16.42 -7.34
C GLU A 45 -19.05 -15.65 -8.66
N ILE A 46 -18.39 -16.17 -9.71
CA ILE A 46 -18.47 -15.62 -11.06
C ILE A 46 -19.93 -15.54 -11.54
N GLU A 47 -20.72 -16.60 -11.33
CA GLU A 47 -22.13 -16.60 -11.73
C GLU A 47 -22.94 -15.51 -11.00
N ARG A 48 -22.67 -15.28 -9.71
CA ARG A 48 -23.32 -14.21 -8.94
C ARG A 48 -22.94 -12.82 -9.45
N GLU A 49 -21.66 -12.59 -9.75
CA GLU A 49 -21.19 -11.32 -10.31
C GLU A 49 -21.78 -11.05 -11.69
N VAL A 50 -21.81 -12.05 -12.57
CA VAL A 50 -22.43 -11.94 -13.90
C VAL A 50 -23.92 -11.59 -13.78
N LYS A 51 -24.65 -12.25 -12.86
CA LYS A 51 -26.06 -11.94 -12.60
C LYS A 51 -26.25 -10.51 -12.09
N LYS A 52 -25.38 -10.02 -11.21
CA LYS A 52 -25.42 -8.64 -10.70
C LYS A 52 -25.15 -7.64 -11.83
N ALA A 53 -24.05 -7.80 -12.57
CA ALA A 53 -23.69 -6.92 -13.68
C ALA A 53 -24.78 -6.87 -14.76
N THR A 54 -25.45 -8.00 -15.02
CA THR A 54 -26.59 -8.07 -15.95
C THR A 54 -27.78 -7.26 -15.45
N ARG A 55 -28.11 -7.31 -14.14
CA ARG A 55 -29.19 -6.50 -13.57
C ARG A 55 -28.86 -5.01 -13.64
N ASP A 56 -27.64 -4.63 -13.25
CA ASP A 56 -27.20 -3.23 -13.24
C ASP A 56 -27.21 -2.63 -14.66
N LEU A 57 -26.75 -3.39 -15.66
CA LEU A 57 -26.81 -2.99 -17.07
C LEU A 57 -28.26 -2.81 -17.53
N ASN A 58 -29.16 -3.73 -17.22
CA ASN A 58 -30.58 -3.60 -17.59
C ASN A 58 -31.25 -2.40 -16.92
N GLN A 59 -30.94 -2.11 -15.65
CA GLN A 59 -31.43 -0.91 -14.97
C GLN A 59 -30.95 0.37 -15.66
N LEU A 60 -29.66 0.45 -16.00
CA LEU A 60 -29.10 1.57 -16.74
C LEU A 60 -29.79 1.74 -18.10
N LEU A 61 -30.00 0.65 -18.85
CA LEU A 61 -30.68 0.73 -20.14
C LEU A 61 -32.13 1.20 -20.01
N ASN A 62 -32.84 0.82 -18.94
CA ASN A 62 -34.22 1.27 -18.72
C ASN A 62 -34.34 2.77 -18.40
N THR A 63 -33.26 3.42 -17.92
CA THR A 63 -33.22 4.87 -17.69
C THR A 63 -32.97 5.69 -18.96
N ILE A 64 -32.56 5.05 -20.07
CA ILE A 64 -32.24 5.72 -21.32
C ILE A 64 -33.44 5.58 -22.29
N GLU A 65 -34.17 6.65 -22.52
CA GLU A 65 -35.38 6.64 -23.35
C GLU A 65 -35.06 6.36 -24.84
N SER A 66 -34.04 7.03 -25.37
CA SER A 66 -33.63 6.91 -26.77
C SER A 66 -33.05 5.52 -27.10
N PRO A 67 -33.63 4.76 -28.04
CA PRO A 67 -33.09 3.47 -28.48
C PRO A 67 -31.65 3.58 -29.05
N MET A 68 -31.34 4.69 -29.73
CA MET A 68 -30.00 4.92 -30.29
C MET A 68 -28.96 5.10 -29.18
N THR A 69 -29.28 5.88 -28.15
CA THR A 69 -28.37 6.12 -27.02
C THR A 69 -28.19 4.85 -26.16
N ARG A 70 -29.22 3.99 -26.06
CA ARG A 70 -29.09 2.65 -25.46
C ARG A 70 -28.07 1.80 -26.22
N LEU A 71 -28.17 1.74 -27.55
CA LEU A 71 -27.25 0.98 -28.39
C LEU A 71 -25.80 1.49 -28.26
N GLU A 72 -25.60 2.80 -28.28
CA GLU A 72 -24.27 3.42 -28.08
C GLU A 72 -23.69 3.08 -26.70
N THR A 73 -24.52 3.08 -25.66
CA THR A 73 -24.11 2.73 -24.29
C THR A 73 -23.70 1.26 -24.19
N VAL A 74 -24.48 0.34 -24.74
CA VAL A 74 -24.12 -1.09 -24.79
C VAL A 74 -22.84 -1.29 -25.59
N SER A 75 -22.72 -0.65 -26.75
CA SER A 75 -21.54 -0.72 -27.61
C SER A 75 -20.29 -0.27 -26.85
N LYS A 76 -20.36 0.88 -26.16
CA LYS A 76 -19.27 1.42 -25.32
C LYS A 76 -18.90 0.45 -24.18
N LYS A 77 -19.88 -0.09 -23.46
CA LYS A 77 -19.65 -1.07 -22.40
C LYS A 77 -18.99 -2.35 -22.93
N TYR A 78 -19.36 -2.81 -24.12
CA TYR A 78 -18.74 -3.96 -24.76
C TYR A 78 -17.29 -3.69 -25.16
N THR A 79 -16.97 -2.51 -25.72
CA THR A 79 -15.58 -2.14 -26.04
C THR A 79 -14.71 -1.99 -24.80
N GLU A 80 -15.24 -1.38 -23.73
CA GLU A 80 -14.58 -1.30 -22.42
C GLU A 80 -14.28 -2.71 -21.87
N LEU A 81 -15.28 -3.59 -21.84
CA LEU A 81 -15.12 -4.98 -21.38
C LEU A 81 -14.07 -5.74 -22.20
N LEU A 82 -14.06 -5.59 -23.53
CA LEU A 82 -13.07 -6.22 -24.38
C LEU A 82 -11.65 -5.69 -24.09
N ALA A 83 -11.50 -4.38 -23.85
CA ALA A 83 -10.22 -3.78 -23.51
C ALA A 83 -9.71 -4.29 -22.14
N ASP A 84 -10.59 -4.39 -21.16
CA ASP A 84 -10.28 -4.91 -19.83
C ASP A 84 -9.92 -6.40 -19.87
N MET A 85 -10.65 -7.22 -20.65
CA MET A 85 -10.28 -8.62 -20.88
C MET A 85 -8.88 -8.75 -21.49
N LYS A 86 -8.54 -7.93 -22.51
CA LYS A 86 -7.19 -7.94 -23.11
C LYS A 86 -6.11 -7.47 -22.14
N LYS A 87 -6.42 -6.56 -21.20
CA LYS A 87 -5.51 -6.14 -20.15
C LYS A 87 -5.30 -7.29 -19.15
N LEU A 88 -6.38 -7.93 -18.70
CA LEU A 88 -6.35 -9.07 -17.79
C LEU A 88 -5.55 -10.25 -18.38
N ASP A 89 -5.73 -10.57 -19.66
CA ASP A 89 -4.96 -11.61 -20.35
C ASP A 89 -3.45 -11.34 -20.30
N ARG A 90 -3.03 -10.09 -20.53
CA ARG A 90 -1.61 -9.70 -20.48
C ARG A 90 -1.05 -9.78 -19.07
N ASP A 91 -1.81 -9.34 -18.08
CA ASP A 91 -1.38 -9.37 -16.68
C ASP A 91 -1.37 -10.79 -16.13
N TYR A 92 -2.32 -11.64 -16.52
CA TYR A 92 -2.29 -13.09 -16.27
C TYR A 92 -1.04 -13.73 -16.88
N ALA A 93 -0.71 -13.42 -18.15
CA ALA A 93 0.49 -13.96 -18.79
C ALA A 93 1.79 -13.54 -18.07
N LYS A 94 1.88 -12.30 -17.57
CA LYS A 94 3.01 -11.83 -16.74
C LYS A 94 3.04 -12.53 -15.39
N SER A 95 1.90 -12.65 -14.73
CA SER A 95 1.77 -13.31 -13.42
C SER A 95 2.16 -14.78 -13.51
N LYS A 96 1.68 -15.49 -14.54
CA LYS A 96 2.05 -16.89 -14.82
C LYS A 96 3.56 -17.05 -15.04
N LYS A 97 4.19 -16.19 -15.84
CA LYS A 97 5.66 -16.21 -16.02
C LYS A 97 6.41 -15.99 -14.70
N ARG A 98 5.91 -15.10 -13.85
CA ARG A 98 6.50 -14.86 -12.52
C ARG A 98 6.34 -16.08 -11.62
N ALA A 99 5.17 -16.71 -11.60
CA ALA A 99 4.92 -17.93 -10.85
C ALA A 99 5.83 -19.08 -11.31
N ASP A 100 5.99 -19.30 -12.61
CA ASP A 100 6.89 -20.31 -13.18
C ASP A 100 8.35 -20.05 -12.78
N GLN A 101 8.78 -18.79 -12.80
CA GLN A 101 10.13 -18.41 -12.38
C GLN A 101 10.36 -18.66 -10.89
N VAL A 102 9.41 -18.26 -10.04
CA VAL A 102 9.46 -18.50 -8.59
C VAL A 102 9.49 -20.01 -8.29
N GLN A 103 8.69 -20.81 -9.00
CA GLN A 103 8.70 -22.26 -8.86
C GLN A 103 10.05 -22.86 -9.23
N LYS A 104 10.66 -22.40 -10.33
CA LYS A 104 12.00 -22.83 -10.76
C LYS A 104 13.09 -22.46 -9.75
N ASP A 105 13.02 -21.26 -9.18
CA ASP A 105 13.97 -20.80 -8.16
C ASP A 105 13.78 -21.55 -6.83
N HIS A 106 12.55 -21.86 -6.46
CA HIS A 106 12.23 -22.72 -5.32
C HIS A 106 12.83 -24.12 -5.49
N ASP A 107 12.64 -24.76 -6.65
CA ASP A 107 13.18 -26.09 -6.91
C ASP A 107 14.72 -26.10 -6.96
N LYS A 108 15.31 -25.05 -7.52
CA LYS A 108 16.77 -24.83 -7.48
C LYS A 108 17.26 -24.71 -6.04
N SER A 109 16.64 -23.86 -5.23
CA SER A 109 16.98 -23.66 -3.82
C SER A 109 16.84 -24.96 -3.01
N LYS A 110 15.76 -25.71 -3.22
CA LYS A 110 15.54 -27.02 -2.60
C LYS A 110 16.64 -28.02 -2.96
N SER A 111 17.09 -28.03 -4.22
CA SER A 111 18.19 -28.89 -4.67
C SER A 111 19.54 -28.51 -4.04
N GLU A 112 19.80 -27.20 -3.90
CA GLU A 112 21.01 -26.67 -3.25
C GLU A 112 21.01 -26.99 -1.75
N LEU A 113 19.87 -26.82 -1.07
CA LEU A 113 19.72 -27.20 0.33
C LEU A 113 20.01 -28.69 0.55
N SER A 114 19.48 -29.57 -0.31
CA SER A 114 19.74 -31.01 -0.23
C SER A 114 21.23 -31.35 -0.39
N LYS A 115 21.94 -30.67 -1.31
CA LYS A 115 23.41 -30.80 -1.47
C LYS A 115 24.15 -30.32 -0.23
N THR A 116 23.76 -29.17 0.33
CA THR A 116 24.36 -28.60 1.54
C THR A 116 24.19 -29.52 2.74
N VAL A 117 22.99 -30.08 2.95
CA VAL A 117 22.73 -31.08 4.01
C VAL A 117 23.64 -32.30 3.82
N THR A 118 23.76 -32.81 2.59
CA THR A 118 24.63 -33.96 2.30
C THR A 118 26.11 -33.65 2.58
N MET A 119 26.58 -32.44 2.25
CA MET A 119 27.96 -32.01 2.55
C MET A 119 28.18 -31.83 4.05
N LYS A 120 27.20 -31.27 4.76
CA LYS A 120 27.22 -31.15 6.22
C LYS A 120 27.36 -32.53 6.87
N ASP A 121 26.57 -33.51 6.45
CA ASP A 121 26.64 -34.87 6.99
C ASP A 121 28.00 -35.54 6.74
N LYS A 122 28.62 -35.27 5.58
CA LYS A 122 29.98 -35.75 5.27
C LYS A 122 31.03 -35.09 6.17
N LEU A 123 30.94 -33.78 6.38
CA LEU A 123 31.85 -33.04 7.26
C LEU A 123 31.71 -33.50 8.71
N GLU A 124 30.48 -33.68 9.20
CA GLU A 124 30.25 -34.19 10.55
C GLU A 124 30.86 -35.59 10.74
N LYS A 125 30.75 -36.48 9.76
CA LYS A 125 31.41 -37.80 9.79
C LYS A 125 32.92 -37.67 9.83
N LEU A 126 33.50 -36.82 8.98
CA LEU A 126 34.95 -36.59 8.95
C LEU A 126 35.44 -36.00 10.27
N CYS A 127 34.71 -35.05 10.87
CA CYS A 127 35.04 -34.49 12.18
C CYS A 127 35.00 -35.56 13.29
N ARG A 128 34.03 -36.47 13.27
CA ARG A 128 33.95 -37.58 14.23
C ARG A 128 35.10 -38.57 14.04
N GLU A 129 35.44 -38.91 12.81
CA GLU A 129 36.58 -39.79 12.47
C GLU A 129 37.91 -39.17 12.89
N LEU A 130 38.15 -37.90 12.55
CA LEU A 130 39.34 -37.15 12.94
C LEU A 130 39.49 -37.07 14.46
N THR A 131 38.38 -36.86 15.18
CA THR A 131 38.38 -36.86 16.65
C THR A 131 38.77 -38.23 17.21
N LYS A 132 38.25 -39.31 16.61
CA LYS A 132 38.56 -40.69 17.00
C LYS A 132 40.02 -41.05 16.73
N GLU A 133 40.55 -40.63 15.58
CA GLU A 133 41.95 -40.86 15.19
C GLU A 133 42.92 -40.07 16.07
N ASN A 134 42.62 -38.79 16.38
CA ASN A 134 43.40 -38.02 17.35
C ASN A 134 43.44 -38.69 18.73
N LYS A 135 42.30 -39.21 19.20
CA LYS A 135 42.26 -39.97 20.46
C LYS A 135 43.14 -41.22 20.39
N LYS A 136 43.06 -41.97 19.29
CA LYS A 136 43.88 -43.16 19.05
C LYS A 136 45.39 -42.82 19.07
N VAL A 137 45.80 -41.78 18.35
CA VAL A 137 47.20 -41.30 18.31
C VAL A 137 47.67 -40.87 19.70
N LYS A 138 46.83 -40.17 20.47
CA LYS A 138 47.16 -39.78 21.84
C LYS A 138 47.38 -41.01 22.74
N ASP A 139 46.52 -42.01 22.63
CA ASP A 139 46.62 -43.26 23.40
C ASP A 139 47.86 -44.09 22.99
N GLU A 140 48.20 -44.12 21.69
CA GLU A 140 49.41 -44.76 21.16
C GLU A 140 50.69 -44.05 21.61
N ASN A 141 50.74 -42.73 21.56
CA ASN A 141 51.87 -41.94 22.07
C ASN A 141 52.09 -42.19 23.56
N LYS A 142 51.01 -42.22 24.36
CA LYS A 142 51.13 -42.52 25.79
C LYS A 142 51.69 -43.92 26.04
N LYS A 143 51.24 -44.93 25.28
CA LYS A 143 51.80 -46.29 25.36
C LYS A 143 53.28 -46.35 24.95
N LEU A 144 53.66 -45.60 23.92
CA LEU A 144 55.05 -45.49 23.48
C LEU A 144 55.92 -44.86 24.57
N GLU A 145 55.47 -43.79 25.20
CA GLU A 145 56.14 -43.13 26.32
C GLU A 145 56.30 -44.08 27.52
N GLU A 146 55.25 -44.81 27.89
CA GLU A 146 55.31 -45.83 28.95
C GLU A 146 56.30 -46.95 28.62
N ASN A 147 56.36 -47.39 27.36
CA ASN A 147 57.30 -48.42 26.90
C ASN A 147 58.75 -47.90 26.87
N GLU A 148 58.98 -46.67 26.41
CA GLU A 148 60.30 -46.04 26.44
C GLU A 148 60.79 -45.90 27.89
N ASN A 149 59.92 -45.46 28.79
CA ASN A 149 60.27 -45.31 30.20
C ASN A 149 60.64 -46.66 30.84
N LYS A 150 59.89 -47.74 30.55
CA LYS A 150 60.26 -49.10 30.98
C LYS A 150 61.59 -49.57 30.40
N ALA A 151 61.83 -49.30 29.11
CA ALA A 151 63.09 -49.65 28.47
C ALA A 151 64.27 -48.89 29.09
N ARG A 152 64.11 -47.58 29.36
CA ARG A 152 65.11 -46.77 30.07
C ARG A 152 65.41 -47.30 31.47
N LEU A 153 64.38 -47.65 32.24
CA LEU A 153 64.55 -48.24 33.57
C LEU A 153 65.34 -49.56 33.49
N MET A 154 64.98 -50.44 32.57
CA MET A 154 65.69 -51.71 32.37
C MET A 154 67.16 -51.50 31.95
N VAL A 155 67.44 -50.52 31.10
CA VAL A 155 68.81 -50.16 30.71
C VAL A 155 69.59 -49.61 31.90
N ASN A 156 69.00 -48.73 32.70
CA ASN A 156 69.62 -48.19 33.91
C ASN A 156 69.92 -49.30 34.92
N GLU A 157 68.96 -50.20 35.20
CA GLU A 157 69.18 -51.36 36.08
C GLU A 157 70.33 -52.24 35.58
N ARG A 158 70.41 -52.46 34.26
CA ARG A 158 71.50 -53.23 33.66
C ARG A 158 72.85 -52.50 33.77
N LEU A 159 72.88 -51.18 33.60
CA LEU A 159 74.09 -50.38 33.78
C LEU A 159 74.54 -50.39 35.24
N ASP A 160 73.63 -50.21 36.19
CA ASP A 160 73.92 -50.29 37.62
C ASP A 160 74.47 -51.67 37.98
N SER A 161 73.85 -52.75 37.51
CA SER A 161 74.35 -54.11 37.72
C SER A 161 75.75 -54.31 37.10
N MET A 162 76.01 -53.72 35.94
CA MET A 162 77.32 -53.79 35.29
C MET A 162 78.38 -52.96 36.02
N LEU A 163 78.00 -51.80 36.55
CA LEU A 163 78.86 -50.96 37.40
C LEU A 163 79.22 -51.70 38.69
N TYR A 164 78.26 -52.35 39.35
CA TYR A 164 78.54 -53.20 40.51
C TYR A 164 79.50 -54.35 40.17
N ALA A 165 79.30 -55.02 39.02
CA ALA A 165 80.20 -56.08 38.57
C ALA A 165 81.61 -55.54 38.20
N LEU A 166 81.69 -54.32 37.67
CA LEU A 166 82.96 -53.64 37.40
C LEU A 166 83.66 -53.21 38.68
N GLU A 167 82.95 -52.71 39.68
CA GLU A 167 83.49 -52.42 41.01
C GLU A 167 84.06 -53.70 41.65
N ASP A 168 83.36 -54.83 41.53
CA ASP A 168 83.81 -56.14 42.02
C ASP A 168 85.04 -56.68 41.25
N MET A 169 85.04 -56.54 39.91
CA MET A 169 86.20 -56.90 39.08
C MET A 169 87.41 -55.99 39.27
N MET A 170 87.19 -54.68 39.51
CA MET A 170 88.26 -53.72 39.83
C MET A 170 88.89 -54.02 41.19
N ALA A 171 88.12 -54.55 42.14
CA ALA A 171 88.66 -55.07 43.39
C ALA A 171 89.47 -56.37 43.19
N SER A 172 89.20 -57.15 42.14
CA SER A 172 89.72 -58.52 41.99
C SER A 172 90.84 -58.71 40.96
N LYS A 173 91.35 -57.69 40.26
CA LYS A 173 92.40 -57.89 39.24
C LYS A 173 93.49 -56.81 39.23
N GLY A 174 94.69 -57.21 39.64
CA GLY A 174 95.94 -56.57 39.26
C GLY A 174 96.26 -56.82 37.78
N ASN A 175 96.52 -55.72 37.06
CA ASN A 175 96.88 -55.59 35.64
C ASN A 175 98.09 -56.48 35.26
N PRO A 176 98.18 -57.04 34.03
CA PRO A 176 98.91 -56.32 32.96
C PRO A 176 98.45 -56.64 31.52
N ARG A 177 98.51 -55.67 30.59
CA ARG A 177 99.44 -55.70 29.43
C ARG A 177 99.23 -54.56 28.42
N SER A 178 100.32 -53.84 28.22
CA SER A 178 100.58 -52.83 27.19
C SER A 178 101.28 -53.53 26.02
N GLU A 179 100.61 -53.58 24.86
CA GLU A 179 101.18 -53.72 23.48
C GLU A 179 100.11 -54.22 22.47
N MET A 180 99.01 -54.85 22.91
CA MET A 180 97.81 -55.09 22.07
C MET A 180 96.88 -53.85 22.02
N LEU A 181 97.01 -52.96 23.00
CA LEU A 181 96.24 -51.72 23.16
C LEU A 181 96.39 -50.74 21.99
N ASP A 182 97.49 -50.77 21.24
CA ASP A 182 97.72 -49.78 20.17
C ASP A 182 96.98 -50.15 18.87
N MET A 183 96.87 -51.45 18.56
CA MET A 183 95.99 -51.94 17.49
C MET A 183 94.50 -51.82 17.87
N ASP A 184 94.15 -52.17 19.11
CA ASP A 184 92.78 -51.99 19.63
C ASP A 184 92.38 -50.51 19.71
N LEU A 185 93.32 -49.60 20.00
CA LEU A 185 93.08 -48.15 20.00
C LEU A 185 92.88 -47.62 18.58
N GLY A 186 93.66 -48.12 17.61
CA GLY A 186 93.48 -47.80 16.19
C GLY A 186 92.13 -48.27 15.64
N ASP A 187 91.70 -49.49 15.97
CA ASP A 187 90.39 -50.02 15.58
C ASP A 187 89.25 -49.35 16.36
N ALA A 188 89.43 -49.02 17.64
CA ALA A 188 88.48 -48.22 18.42
C ALA A 188 88.35 -46.79 17.88
N LEU A 189 89.45 -46.17 17.42
CA LEU A 189 89.43 -44.86 16.79
C LEU A 189 88.72 -44.91 15.43
N LYS A 190 88.99 -45.92 14.61
CA LYS A 190 88.23 -46.18 13.37
C LYS A 190 86.75 -46.37 13.65
N GLN A 191 86.40 -47.12 14.68
CA GLN A 191 85.02 -47.36 15.06
C GLN A 191 84.36 -46.08 15.57
N LYS A 192 85.06 -45.24 16.33
CA LYS A 192 84.59 -43.91 16.72
C LYS A 192 84.39 -43.00 15.52
N LEU A 193 85.35 -42.92 14.61
CA LEU A 193 85.23 -42.14 13.37
C LEU A 193 84.04 -42.62 12.54
N LYS A 194 83.85 -43.94 12.41
CA LYS A 194 82.70 -44.54 11.74
C LYS A 194 81.37 -44.14 12.40
N THR A 195 81.26 -44.26 13.72
CA THR A 195 80.05 -43.81 14.43
C THR A 195 79.82 -42.30 14.31
N PHE A 196 80.90 -41.51 14.23
CA PHE A 196 80.80 -40.07 14.03
C PHE A 196 80.28 -39.74 12.63
N THR A 197 80.76 -40.44 11.60
CA THR A 197 80.23 -40.36 10.24
C THR A 197 78.75 -40.76 10.20
N GLU A 198 78.38 -41.90 10.78
CA GLU A 198 77.00 -42.37 10.86
C GLU A 198 76.09 -41.36 11.58
N GLN A 199 76.57 -40.73 12.66
CA GLN A 199 75.84 -39.66 13.36
C GLN A 199 75.64 -38.42 12.50
N PHE A 200 76.63 -38.03 11.70
CA PHE A 200 76.50 -36.90 10.76
C PHE A 200 75.52 -37.22 9.64
N GLU A 201 75.56 -38.43 9.08
CA GLU A 201 74.60 -38.87 8.06
C GLU A 201 73.17 -38.89 8.61
N LEU A 202 72.96 -39.45 9.82
CA LEU A 202 71.67 -39.41 10.52
C LEU A 202 71.18 -37.97 10.76
N ARG A 203 72.08 -37.08 11.19
CA ARG A 203 71.77 -35.66 11.36
C ARG A 203 71.38 -35.01 10.04
N GLU A 204 72.08 -35.29 8.95
CA GLU A 204 71.77 -34.74 7.62
C GLU A 204 70.41 -35.22 7.11
N ILE A 205 70.10 -36.51 7.28
CA ILE A 205 68.78 -37.08 6.96
C ILE A 205 67.68 -36.43 7.80
N SER A 206 67.93 -36.22 9.10
CA SER A 206 67.00 -35.53 9.99
C SER A 206 66.76 -34.09 9.54
N TYR A 207 67.80 -33.36 9.13
CA TYR A 207 67.65 -32.00 8.61
C TYR A 207 66.85 -31.96 7.31
N LYS A 208 67.11 -32.86 6.35
CA LYS A 208 66.33 -32.96 5.11
C LYS A 208 64.86 -33.28 5.39
N SER A 209 64.60 -34.18 6.33
CA SER A 209 63.24 -34.51 6.76
C SER A 209 62.54 -33.32 7.43
N LEU A 210 63.26 -32.54 8.24
CA LEU A 210 62.72 -31.33 8.87
C LEU A 210 62.41 -30.25 7.83
N MET A 211 63.29 -30.03 6.85
CA MET A 211 63.07 -29.02 5.80
C MET A 211 61.85 -29.36 4.95
N THR A 212 61.72 -30.61 4.52
CA THR A 212 60.54 -31.07 3.77
C THR A 212 59.24 -30.98 4.59
N TYR A 213 59.29 -31.24 5.90
CA TYR A 213 58.16 -31.00 6.79
C TYR A 213 57.77 -29.51 6.84
N ARG A 214 58.75 -28.61 7.01
CA ARG A 214 58.49 -27.16 7.06
C ARG A 214 57.96 -26.62 5.74
N GLU A 215 58.46 -27.08 4.60
CA GLU A 215 57.91 -26.73 3.28
C GLU A 215 56.44 -27.14 3.14
N ARG A 216 56.08 -28.35 3.57
CA ARG A 216 54.69 -28.82 3.57
C ARG A 216 53.81 -28.02 4.53
N GLU A 217 54.33 -27.67 5.70
CA GLU A 217 53.63 -26.86 6.69
C GLU A 217 53.32 -25.46 6.13
N ILE A 218 54.30 -24.81 5.50
CA ILE A 218 54.12 -23.52 4.82
C ILE A 218 53.07 -23.64 3.71
N GLN A 219 53.16 -24.65 2.85
CA GLN A 219 52.17 -24.87 1.80
C GLN A 219 50.74 -25.06 2.37
N SER A 220 50.61 -25.82 3.46
CA SER A 220 49.30 -26.01 4.12
C SER A 220 48.75 -24.69 4.67
N LEU A 221 49.60 -23.88 5.30
CA LEU A 221 49.21 -22.57 5.82
C LEU A 221 48.82 -21.59 4.70
N MET A 222 49.55 -21.60 3.58
CA MET A 222 49.22 -20.78 2.41
C MET A 222 47.85 -21.13 1.83
N ILE A 223 47.54 -22.42 1.66
CA ILE A 223 46.23 -22.87 1.15
C ILE A 223 45.11 -22.43 2.10
N LYS A 224 45.28 -22.61 3.42
CA LYS A 224 44.29 -22.18 4.42
C LYS A 224 44.09 -20.66 4.39
N TYR A 225 45.16 -19.89 4.22
CA TYR A 225 45.08 -18.45 4.09
C TYR A 225 44.30 -18.02 2.84
N GLU A 226 44.57 -18.65 1.68
CA GLU A 226 43.85 -18.36 0.44
C GLU A 226 42.38 -18.74 0.50
N GLU A 227 42.04 -19.86 1.16
CA GLU A 227 40.64 -20.24 1.41
C GLU A 227 39.93 -19.20 2.28
N GLN A 228 40.55 -18.75 3.37
CA GLN A 228 39.97 -17.72 4.23
C GLN A 228 39.84 -16.37 3.54
N ARG A 229 40.86 -15.99 2.75
CA ARG A 229 40.81 -14.75 1.95
C ARG A 229 39.65 -14.80 0.95
N ARG A 230 39.49 -15.91 0.22
CA ARG A 230 38.39 -16.11 -0.72
C ARG A 230 37.03 -16.11 -0.03
N ALA A 231 36.91 -16.71 1.16
CA ALA A 231 35.68 -16.69 1.94
C ALA A 231 35.32 -15.26 2.39
N ALA A 232 36.29 -14.49 2.88
CA ALA A 232 36.10 -13.09 3.26
C ALA A 232 35.72 -12.20 2.07
N GLU A 233 36.37 -12.38 0.91
CA GLU A 233 36.04 -11.68 -0.33
C GLU A 233 34.61 -11.99 -0.80
N SER A 234 34.20 -13.26 -0.71
CA SER A 234 32.84 -13.69 -1.05
C SER A 234 31.78 -13.10 -0.11
N GLU A 235 32.03 -13.10 1.20
CA GLU A 235 31.09 -12.49 2.17
C GLU A 235 31.04 -10.97 2.01
N ALA A 236 32.17 -10.32 1.75
CA ALA A 236 32.21 -8.88 1.46
C ALA A 236 31.43 -8.54 0.17
N ALA A 237 31.53 -9.38 -0.88
CA ALA A 237 30.74 -9.22 -2.10
C ALA A 237 29.24 -9.41 -1.84
N ARG A 238 28.86 -10.42 -1.03
CA ARG A 238 27.48 -10.66 -0.60
C ARG A 238 26.93 -9.48 0.21
N GLY A 239 27.73 -8.94 1.12
CA GLY A 239 27.41 -7.75 1.90
C GLY A 239 27.15 -6.53 1.01
N ARG A 240 28.03 -6.26 0.03
CA ARG A 240 27.82 -5.16 -0.93
C ARG A 240 26.54 -5.34 -1.75
N ALA A 241 26.23 -6.55 -2.20
CA ALA A 241 25.00 -6.83 -2.94
C ALA A 241 23.74 -6.60 -2.10
N LEU A 242 23.74 -7.06 -0.83
CA LEU A 242 22.66 -6.83 0.11
C LEU A 242 22.49 -5.34 0.43
N SER A 243 23.58 -4.61 0.68
CA SER A 243 23.51 -3.16 0.93
C SER A 243 22.95 -2.39 -0.28
N ALA A 244 23.31 -2.78 -1.50
CA ALA A 244 22.73 -2.21 -2.70
C ALA A 244 21.22 -2.49 -2.79
N GLN A 245 20.80 -3.73 -2.49
CA GLN A 245 19.38 -4.11 -2.48
C GLN A 245 18.56 -3.32 -1.44
N VAL A 246 19.07 -3.20 -0.21
CA VAL A 246 18.43 -2.40 0.85
C VAL A 246 18.32 -0.94 0.45
N SER A 247 19.37 -0.38 -0.16
CA SER A 247 19.34 1.00 -0.68
C SER A 247 18.26 1.18 -1.76
N THR A 248 18.16 0.25 -2.71
CA THR A 248 17.09 0.28 -3.74
C THR A 248 15.71 0.21 -3.11
N PHE A 249 15.47 -0.72 -2.17
CA PHE A 249 14.16 -0.82 -1.51
C PHE A 249 13.81 0.42 -0.71
N SER A 250 14.77 0.98 0.03
CA SER A 250 14.57 2.22 0.77
C SER A 250 14.20 3.39 -0.15
N HIS A 251 14.85 3.50 -1.31
CA HIS A 251 14.50 4.53 -2.30
C HIS A 251 13.08 4.32 -2.85
N THR A 252 12.72 3.10 -3.25
CA THR A 252 11.37 2.81 -3.74
C THR A 252 10.30 3.04 -2.69
N GLU A 253 10.59 2.74 -1.42
CA GLU A 253 9.68 3.02 -0.32
C GLU A 253 9.46 4.53 -0.14
N ALA A 254 10.54 5.32 -0.20
CA ALA A 254 10.45 6.78 -0.11
C ALA A 254 9.60 7.36 -1.24
N GLU A 255 9.76 6.86 -2.47
CA GLU A 255 8.93 7.27 -3.62
C GLU A 255 7.45 6.91 -3.42
N LEU A 256 7.16 5.68 -2.96
CA LEU A 256 5.78 5.25 -2.70
C LEU A 256 5.13 6.07 -1.58
N ARG A 257 5.87 6.40 -0.51
CA ARG A 257 5.38 7.30 0.55
C ARG A 257 5.11 8.71 0.02
N SER A 258 5.97 9.22 -0.86
CA SER A 258 5.76 10.51 -1.52
C SER A 258 4.48 10.49 -2.38
N GLN A 259 4.27 9.44 -3.18
CA GLN A 259 3.04 9.28 -3.97
C GLN A 259 1.79 9.19 -3.07
N LEU A 260 1.86 8.46 -1.96
CA LEU A 260 0.77 8.37 -1.00
C LEU A 260 0.41 9.75 -0.44
N ASN A 261 1.40 10.55 -0.04
CA ASN A 261 1.17 11.90 0.45
C ASN A 261 0.50 12.79 -0.61
N ILE A 262 0.93 12.70 -1.88
CA ILE A 262 0.29 13.42 -2.98
C ILE A 262 -1.18 12.99 -3.14
N TYR A 263 -1.50 11.70 -3.01
CA TYR A 263 -2.88 11.24 -3.06
C TYR A 263 -3.70 11.76 -1.88
N VAL A 264 -3.14 11.77 -0.67
CA VAL A 264 -3.79 12.34 0.52
C VAL A 264 -4.10 13.82 0.30
N GLU A 265 -3.16 14.60 -0.26
CA GLU A 265 -3.38 16.01 -0.58
C GLU A 265 -4.47 16.21 -1.64
N LYS A 266 -4.48 15.37 -2.70
CA LYS A 266 -5.55 15.39 -3.71
C LYS A 266 -6.91 15.06 -3.12
N PHE A 267 -6.99 14.10 -2.21
CA PHE A 267 -8.24 13.77 -1.52
C PHE A 267 -8.74 14.94 -0.69
N LYS A 268 -7.86 15.59 0.09
CA LYS A 268 -8.20 16.81 0.83
C LYS A 268 -8.72 17.91 -0.10
N GLN A 269 -8.07 18.11 -1.25
CA GLN A 269 -8.53 19.10 -2.23
C GLN A 269 -9.93 18.81 -2.78
N VAL A 270 -10.26 17.54 -3.04
CA VAL A 270 -11.59 17.13 -3.48
C VAL A 270 -12.62 17.33 -2.37
N GLU A 271 -12.28 16.97 -1.14
CA GLU A 271 -13.11 17.20 0.05
C GLU A 271 -13.40 18.69 0.25
N ASP A 272 -12.38 19.55 0.21
CA ASP A 272 -12.51 21.00 0.31
C ASP A 272 -13.41 21.55 -0.81
N THR A 273 -13.22 21.08 -2.04
CA THR A 273 -14.06 21.50 -3.19
C THR A 273 -15.51 21.05 -3.01
N LEU A 274 -15.73 19.84 -2.47
CA LEU A 274 -17.07 19.33 -2.19
C LEU A 274 -17.75 20.16 -1.12
N ASN A 275 -17.05 20.46 -0.02
CA ASN A 275 -17.54 21.29 1.08
C ASN A 275 -17.88 22.69 0.60
N ASN A 276 -16.98 23.35 -0.15
CA ASN A 276 -17.26 24.65 -0.77
C ASN A 276 -18.48 24.59 -1.70
N SER A 277 -18.63 23.51 -2.48
CA SER A 277 -19.80 23.35 -3.34
C SER A 277 -21.10 23.16 -2.56
N ASN A 278 -21.06 22.44 -1.43
CA ASN A 278 -22.21 22.24 -0.56
C ASN A 278 -22.65 23.56 0.10
N GLU A 279 -21.70 24.37 0.57
CA GLU A 279 -21.99 25.71 1.09
C GLU A 279 -22.66 26.59 0.03
N LEU A 280 -22.14 26.58 -1.21
CA LEU A 280 -22.74 27.34 -2.31
C LEU A 280 -24.16 26.86 -2.66
N PHE A 281 -24.43 25.55 -2.59
CA PHE A 281 -25.79 25.03 -2.76
C PHE A 281 -26.72 25.49 -1.63
N LEU A 282 -26.23 25.53 -0.39
CA LEU A 282 -27.00 26.04 0.74
C LEU A 282 -27.30 27.52 0.61
N THR A 283 -26.36 28.35 0.14
CA THR A 283 -26.60 29.77 -0.10
C THR A 283 -27.61 29.97 -1.23
N PHE A 284 -27.46 29.28 -2.37
CA PHE A 284 -28.44 29.37 -3.46
C PHE A 284 -29.84 28.92 -3.03
N ARG A 285 -29.94 27.87 -2.20
CA ARG A 285 -31.23 27.44 -1.66
C ARG A 285 -31.86 28.53 -0.80
N LYS A 286 -31.08 29.15 0.10
CA LYS A 286 -31.56 30.28 0.93
C LYS A 286 -32.01 31.45 0.06
N GLU A 287 -31.22 31.85 -0.93
CA GLU A 287 -31.56 32.93 -1.85
C GLU A 287 -32.82 32.62 -2.66
N MET A 288 -33.00 31.38 -3.15
CA MET A 288 -34.22 30.96 -3.84
C MET A 288 -35.44 31.01 -2.92
N GLU A 289 -35.31 30.59 -1.67
CA GLU A 289 -36.38 30.67 -0.67
C GLU A 289 -36.75 32.14 -0.36
N GLU A 290 -35.77 33.02 -0.22
CA GLU A 290 -35.97 34.46 -0.04
C GLU A 290 -36.64 35.10 -1.26
N MET A 291 -36.19 34.77 -2.46
CA MET A 291 -36.80 35.23 -3.71
C MET A 291 -38.24 34.74 -3.82
N SER A 292 -38.53 33.48 -3.48
CA SER A 292 -39.91 32.95 -3.46
C SER A 292 -40.79 33.71 -2.46
N LYS A 293 -40.28 34.01 -1.26
CA LYS A 293 -40.98 34.82 -0.25
C LYS A 293 -41.23 36.25 -0.77
N LYS A 294 -40.24 36.87 -1.42
CA LYS A 294 -40.36 38.21 -2.02
C LYS A 294 -41.40 38.24 -3.13
N THR A 295 -41.40 37.26 -4.04
CA THR A 295 -42.42 37.13 -5.09
C THR A 295 -43.82 37.05 -4.50
N LYS A 296 -44.04 36.19 -3.50
CA LYS A 296 -45.34 36.08 -2.81
C LYS A 296 -45.78 37.39 -2.13
N ARG A 297 -44.85 38.17 -1.57
CA ARG A 297 -45.16 39.49 -0.98
C ARG A 297 -45.59 40.48 -2.06
N LEU A 298 -44.82 40.59 -3.15
CA LEU A 298 -45.14 41.47 -4.27
C LEU A 298 -46.47 41.11 -4.94
N GLU A 299 -46.79 39.82 -5.08
CA GLU A 299 -48.09 39.36 -5.59
C GLU A 299 -49.26 39.83 -4.70
N LYS A 300 -49.11 39.73 -3.36
CA LYS A 300 -50.12 40.23 -2.41
C LYS A 300 -50.28 41.74 -2.46
N GLU A 301 -49.17 42.48 -2.52
CA GLU A 301 -49.17 43.94 -2.66
C GLU A 301 -49.83 44.37 -3.97
N ASN A 302 -49.51 43.71 -5.09
CA ASN A 302 -50.10 43.98 -6.40
C ASN A 302 -51.61 43.71 -6.38
N HIS A 303 -52.05 42.58 -5.82
CA HIS A 303 -53.47 42.27 -5.69
C HIS A 303 -54.21 43.30 -4.82
N THR A 304 -53.56 43.78 -3.75
CA THR A 304 -54.11 44.83 -2.89
C THR A 304 -54.21 46.16 -3.61
N LEU A 305 -53.18 46.56 -4.35
CA LEU A 305 -53.18 47.77 -5.18
C LEU A 305 -54.27 47.70 -6.26
N ASN A 306 -54.45 46.55 -6.89
CA ASN A 306 -55.49 46.37 -7.89
C ASN A 306 -56.90 46.52 -7.28
N ARG A 307 -57.15 45.95 -6.08
CA ARG A 307 -58.40 46.16 -5.34
C ARG A 307 -58.63 47.62 -4.97
N LYS A 308 -57.59 48.33 -4.52
CA LYS A 308 -57.67 49.77 -4.23
C LYS A 308 -57.99 50.57 -5.50
N HIS A 309 -57.32 50.27 -6.61
CA HIS A 309 -57.55 50.90 -7.90
C HIS A 309 -58.99 50.68 -8.40
N GLU A 310 -59.50 49.44 -8.32
CA GLU A 310 -60.90 49.12 -8.64
C GLU A 310 -61.89 49.87 -7.74
N SER A 311 -61.62 49.96 -6.44
CA SER A 311 -62.45 50.71 -5.49
C SER A 311 -62.46 52.21 -5.80
N THR A 312 -61.29 52.81 -6.05
CA THR A 312 -61.20 54.22 -6.42
C THR A 312 -61.91 54.51 -7.74
N ASN A 313 -61.75 53.65 -8.75
CA ASN A 313 -62.46 53.79 -10.02
C ASN A 313 -63.98 53.70 -9.83
N ARG A 314 -64.46 52.81 -8.97
CA ARG A 314 -65.89 52.73 -8.61
C ARG A 314 -66.38 54.03 -7.97
N ASN A 315 -65.66 54.56 -6.98
CA ASN A 315 -66.02 55.81 -6.32
C ASN A 315 -66.01 57.00 -7.30
N ILE A 316 -65.05 57.06 -8.22
CA ILE A 316 -65.00 58.10 -9.26
C ILE A 316 -66.22 58.02 -10.18
N LEU A 317 -66.62 56.81 -10.58
CA LEU A 317 -67.83 56.61 -11.40
C LEU A 317 -69.09 57.04 -10.63
N GLU A 318 -69.22 56.66 -9.36
CA GLU A 318 -70.36 57.08 -8.52
C GLU A 318 -70.42 58.61 -8.38
N MET A 319 -69.30 59.28 -8.10
CA MET A 319 -69.23 60.75 -8.05
C MET A 319 -69.57 61.39 -9.40
N ALA A 320 -69.13 60.79 -10.52
CA ALA A 320 -69.45 61.29 -11.86
C ALA A 320 -70.94 61.14 -12.19
N GLU A 321 -71.56 60.03 -11.78
CA GLU A 321 -73.00 59.81 -11.90
C GLU A 321 -73.79 60.79 -11.03
N GLU A 322 -73.40 60.99 -9.77
CA GLU A 322 -74.03 61.96 -8.87
C GLU A 322 -73.91 63.39 -9.42
N ARG A 323 -72.73 63.78 -9.88
CA ARG A 323 -72.52 65.08 -10.53
C ARG A 323 -73.41 65.24 -11.75
N THR A 324 -73.57 64.19 -12.57
CA THR A 324 -74.46 64.22 -13.74
C THR A 324 -75.91 64.41 -13.31
N ARG A 325 -76.38 63.67 -12.30
CA ARG A 325 -77.74 63.81 -11.74
C ARG A 325 -77.99 65.21 -11.17
N ASN A 326 -77.05 65.75 -10.39
CA ASN A 326 -77.14 67.09 -9.84
C ASN A 326 -77.14 68.17 -10.95
N GLN A 327 -76.35 67.97 -12.01
CA GLN A 327 -76.34 68.87 -13.17
C GLN A 327 -77.69 68.85 -13.90
N GLU A 328 -78.28 67.68 -14.13
CA GLU A 328 -79.62 67.53 -14.71
C GLU A 328 -80.70 68.20 -13.86
N GLU A 329 -80.62 68.05 -12.53
CA GLU A 329 -81.54 68.71 -11.59
C GLU A 329 -81.38 70.23 -11.59
N LEU A 330 -80.14 70.74 -11.55
CA LEU A 330 -79.85 72.17 -11.67
C LEU A 330 -80.38 72.74 -12.98
N ASP A 331 -80.20 72.04 -14.10
CA ASP A 331 -80.72 72.49 -15.39
C ASP A 331 -82.26 72.45 -15.41
N ARG A 332 -82.89 71.47 -14.75
CA ARG A 332 -84.34 71.43 -14.57
C ARG A 332 -84.85 72.61 -13.72
N LEU A 333 -84.19 72.92 -12.61
CA LEU A 333 -84.52 74.05 -11.75
C LEU A 333 -84.30 75.38 -12.48
N ARG A 334 -83.18 75.54 -13.20
CA ARG A 334 -82.90 76.70 -14.05
C ARG A 334 -84.00 76.92 -15.08
N ARG A 335 -84.46 75.86 -15.77
CA ARG A 335 -85.60 75.95 -16.71
C ARG A 335 -86.89 76.41 -16.01
N LYS A 336 -87.17 75.91 -14.80
CA LYS A 336 -88.33 76.38 -14.01
C LYS A 336 -88.19 77.85 -13.59
N CYS A 337 -87.02 78.27 -13.12
CA CYS A 337 -86.73 79.66 -12.77
C CYS A 337 -86.90 80.57 -13.99
N GLN A 338 -86.30 80.22 -15.14
CA GLN A 338 -86.48 80.96 -16.39
C GLN A 338 -87.96 81.06 -16.80
N HIS A 339 -88.74 79.99 -16.61
CA HIS A 339 -90.18 80.01 -16.87
C HIS A 339 -90.92 80.97 -15.93
N LEU A 340 -90.62 80.93 -14.63
CA LEU A 340 -91.17 81.84 -13.63
C LEU A 340 -90.75 83.30 -13.88
N GLU A 341 -89.49 83.56 -14.20
CA GLU A 341 -89.00 84.89 -14.59
C GLU A 341 -89.71 85.41 -15.84
N THR A 342 -89.93 84.55 -16.84
CA THR A 342 -90.69 84.90 -18.04
C THR A 342 -92.14 85.23 -17.68
N LEU A 343 -92.75 84.48 -16.76
CA LEU A 343 -94.09 84.74 -16.24
C LEU A 343 -94.15 86.06 -15.47
N CYS A 344 -93.19 86.33 -14.57
CA CYS A 344 -93.06 87.58 -13.82
C CYS A 344 -92.86 88.79 -14.75
N ARG A 345 -92.01 88.67 -15.78
CA ARG A 345 -91.86 89.73 -16.81
C ARG A 345 -93.15 89.95 -17.60
N ARG A 346 -93.87 88.87 -17.95
CA ARG A 346 -95.18 88.96 -18.62
C ARG A 346 -96.22 89.64 -17.71
N MET A 347 -96.20 89.36 -16.41
CA MET A 347 -97.06 90.02 -15.42
C MET A 347 -96.69 91.49 -15.20
N GLN A 348 -95.40 91.85 -15.15
CA GLN A 348 -94.93 93.24 -15.04
C GLN A 348 -95.27 94.06 -16.29
N ALA A 349 -95.20 93.48 -17.50
CA ALA A 349 -95.62 94.12 -18.75
C ALA A 349 -97.14 94.41 -18.82
N GLN A 350 -97.94 93.83 -17.92
CA GLN A 350 -99.40 94.02 -17.83
C GLN A 350 -99.84 95.14 -16.85
N GLY A 351 -98.92 95.97 -16.37
CA GLY A 351 -99.27 97.21 -15.65
C GLY A 351 -99.50 97.06 -14.14
N ARG A 352 -98.79 96.15 -13.47
CA ARG A 352 -98.62 96.17 -12.01
C ARG A 352 -97.13 96.12 -11.66
N GLY A 353 -96.54 97.26 -11.35
CA GLY A 353 -95.16 97.33 -10.90
C GLY A 353 -94.91 98.55 -10.03
N GLU A 354 -94.60 98.32 -8.75
CA GLU A 354 -93.89 99.21 -7.81
C GLU A 354 -93.18 98.25 -6.84
N GLY A 355 -91.92 98.37 -6.41
CA GLY A 355 -90.83 99.34 -6.57
C GLY A 355 -89.70 98.95 -5.60
N LEU A 356 -88.52 99.59 -5.74
CA LEU A 356 -87.33 99.64 -4.84
C LEU A 356 -86.27 98.53 -5.07
N VAL A 357 -85.06 98.77 -5.63
CA VAL A 357 -83.90 99.67 -5.34
C VAL A 357 -82.86 99.04 -4.38
N GLU A 358 -81.65 98.84 -4.93
CA GLU A 358 -80.31 98.43 -4.41
C GLU A 358 -79.63 99.49 -3.47
N PRO A 359 -78.34 99.37 -3.02
CA PRO A 359 -77.52 98.27 -2.44
C PRO A 359 -76.69 98.70 -1.17
N ASP A 360 -75.75 97.85 -0.68
CA ASP A 360 -74.47 98.10 0.08
C ASP A 360 -74.26 97.32 1.45
N PRO A 361 -73.05 97.21 2.10
CA PRO A 361 -72.18 96.00 2.14
C PRO A 361 -71.57 95.67 3.56
N HIS A 362 -70.59 94.75 3.63
CA HIS A 362 -69.73 94.28 4.77
C HIS A 362 -70.23 93.02 5.53
N MET A 363 -69.62 91.83 5.35
CA MET A 363 -68.32 91.29 5.83
C MET A 363 -68.28 91.03 7.34
N GLU A 364 -68.32 89.75 7.75
CA GLU A 364 -67.30 89.17 8.64
C GLU A 364 -67.39 87.63 8.73
N HIS A 365 -66.21 87.06 8.94
CA HIS A 365 -65.83 85.65 9.08
C HIS A 365 -66.60 84.93 10.20
N ASP A 366 -66.91 83.65 10.01
CA ASP A 366 -66.83 82.65 11.09
C ASP A 366 -66.79 81.24 10.46
N ASP A 367 -65.65 80.57 10.57
CA ASP A 367 -65.51 79.13 10.35
C ASP A 367 -64.62 78.61 11.49
N GLU A 368 -65.24 78.48 12.66
CA GLU A 368 -64.70 77.78 13.81
C GLU A 368 -65.16 76.31 13.80
N GLY A 369 -64.17 75.42 13.92
CA GLY A 369 -64.30 74.23 14.75
C GLY A 369 -64.67 72.94 14.05
N THR A 370 -63.70 72.03 13.89
CA THR A 370 -63.68 70.78 14.68
C THR A 370 -62.28 70.18 14.58
N GLU A 371 -61.49 70.38 15.63
CA GLU A 371 -60.35 69.52 15.95
C GLU A 371 -60.86 68.22 16.59
N SER A 372 -60.21 67.10 16.29
CA SER A 372 -60.15 65.97 17.20
C SER A 372 -58.80 65.27 17.06
N GLU A 373 -57.94 65.54 18.04
CA GLU A 373 -56.85 64.66 18.46
C GLU A 373 -57.43 63.32 18.96
N TYR A 374 -56.75 62.21 18.67
CA TYR A 374 -56.62 61.09 19.59
C TYR A 374 -55.22 60.49 19.45
N ASP A 375 -54.47 60.69 20.52
CA ASP A 375 -53.28 60.00 20.99
C ASP A 375 -53.69 58.64 21.58
N ASP A 376 -52.90 57.57 21.39
CA ASP A 376 -52.48 56.67 22.48
C ASP A 376 -51.62 55.49 21.98
N ASP A 377 -50.55 55.27 22.74
CA ASP A 377 -49.55 54.20 22.71
C ASP A 377 -50.13 52.79 22.87
N TYR A 378 -49.43 51.77 22.34
CA TYR A 378 -49.19 50.51 23.05
C TYR A 378 -47.86 49.88 22.58
N GLU A 379 -46.87 49.93 23.47
CA GLU A 379 -45.79 48.95 23.56
C GLU A 379 -46.40 47.58 23.92
N ASP A 380 -45.86 46.50 23.35
CA ASP A 380 -45.87 45.17 23.99
C ASP A 380 -44.60 44.43 23.58
N GLU A 381 -43.66 44.38 24.50
CA GLU A 381 -42.65 43.32 24.56
C GLU A 381 -43.30 42.11 25.23
N ASP A 382 -43.20 40.93 24.61
CA ASP A 382 -43.28 39.66 25.33
C ASP A 382 -42.15 38.74 24.85
N ASP A 383 -41.18 38.60 25.75
CA ASP A 383 -40.14 37.57 25.78
C ASP A 383 -40.76 36.30 26.41
N LEU A 384 -40.75 35.18 25.69
CA LEU A 384 -40.91 33.86 26.31
C LEU A 384 -39.90 32.87 25.74
N SER A 385 -39.02 32.49 26.65
CA SER A 385 -38.01 31.45 26.57
C SER A 385 -38.55 30.09 27.04
N GLU A 386 -37.72 29.07 26.78
CA GLU A 386 -37.59 27.74 27.42
C GLU A 386 -38.14 26.46 26.78
N GLU A 387 -37.18 25.53 26.61
CA GLU A 387 -37.21 24.05 26.73
C GLU A 387 -38.04 23.26 25.69
N GLY A 388 -37.62 22.13 25.13
CA GLY A 388 -36.78 21.04 25.66
C GLY A 388 -37.61 19.73 25.65
N GLU A 389 -37.06 18.66 25.06
CA GLU A 389 -37.52 17.24 25.05
C GLU A 389 -38.51 16.69 23.98
N LEU A 390 -37.91 15.99 23.01
CA LEU A 390 -38.12 14.60 22.53
C LEU A 390 -39.49 13.90 22.72
N ASP A 391 -40.06 13.35 21.63
CA ASP A 391 -40.24 11.88 21.49
C ASP A 391 -40.43 11.42 20.02
N GLU A 392 -39.99 10.19 19.78
CA GLU A 392 -40.04 9.39 18.55
C GLU A 392 -41.46 9.10 18.05
N HIS A 393 -41.66 9.11 16.73
CA HIS A 393 -42.37 8.00 16.07
C HIS A 393 -42.04 7.92 14.56
N GLU A 394 -41.49 6.77 14.25
CA GLU A 394 -41.25 6.08 12.98
C GLU A 394 -42.23 6.40 11.82
N SER A 395 -41.67 6.78 10.66
CA SER A 395 -42.30 6.51 9.37
C SER A 395 -41.26 6.10 8.33
N THR A 396 -41.28 4.80 8.00
CA THR A 396 -40.56 4.18 6.90
C THR A 396 -41.19 4.58 5.57
N ILE A 397 -40.51 5.34 4.71
CA ILE A 397 -40.78 5.36 3.27
C ILE A 397 -39.45 5.44 2.50
N ALA A 398 -39.14 4.35 1.79
CA ALA A 398 -38.09 4.26 0.78
C ALA A 398 -38.39 5.19 -0.41
N HIS A 399 -37.36 5.83 -1.01
CA HIS A 399 -37.23 5.89 -2.47
C HIS A 399 -35.89 6.50 -2.93
N ALA A 400 -35.14 5.66 -3.67
CA ALA A 400 -34.38 5.93 -4.88
C ALA A 400 -33.47 7.17 -4.97
N SER A 401 -32.17 6.92 -4.81
CA SER A 401 -31.09 7.77 -5.32
C SER A 401 -30.94 7.61 -6.84
N THR A 402 -31.06 8.71 -7.59
CA THR A 402 -30.53 8.82 -8.95
C THR A 402 -29.29 9.71 -8.94
N ALA A 403 -28.14 9.09 -9.21
CA ALA A 403 -26.86 9.75 -9.36
C ALA A 403 -26.78 10.49 -10.70
N SER A 404 -26.37 11.76 -10.69
CA SER A 404 -25.91 12.49 -11.87
C SER A 404 -24.39 12.65 -11.82
N GLU A 405 -23.74 12.22 -12.90
CA GLU A 405 -22.29 12.16 -13.10
C GLU A 405 -21.63 13.55 -13.04
N ARG A 406 -20.50 13.65 -12.31
CA ARG A 406 -19.53 14.75 -12.42
C ARG A 406 -18.40 14.35 -13.39
N PRO A 407 -17.79 15.31 -14.12
CA PRO A 407 -16.75 15.04 -15.10
C PRO A 407 -15.38 14.73 -14.45
N VAL A 408 -14.64 13.83 -15.10
CA VAL A 408 -13.27 13.43 -14.75
C VAL A 408 -12.29 14.46 -15.32
N PHE A 409 -11.52 15.12 -14.45
CA PHE A 409 -10.35 15.90 -14.84
C PHE A 409 -9.10 15.28 -14.20
N GLY A 410 -8.15 14.84 -15.02
CA GLY A 410 -6.86 14.34 -14.58
C GLY A 410 -5.85 14.34 -15.74
N PRO A 411 -4.58 14.74 -15.53
CA PRO A 411 -3.58 14.78 -16.59
C PRO A 411 -3.10 13.37 -16.99
N PRO A 412 -2.61 13.18 -18.22
CA PRO A 412 -2.28 11.86 -18.75
C PRO A 412 -1.06 11.24 -18.06
N LEU A 413 -1.11 9.91 -17.92
CA LEU A 413 -0.04 9.06 -17.40
C LEU A 413 1.24 9.20 -18.25
N LEU A 414 2.35 9.50 -17.58
CA LEU A 414 3.69 9.50 -18.17
C LEU A 414 4.08 8.08 -18.61
N LEU A 415 4.49 8.00 -19.87
CA LEU A 415 4.94 6.82 -20.57
C LEU A 415 6.39 6.47 -20.16
N SER A 416 6.58 5.27 -19.61
CA SER A 416 7.77 4.40 -19.68
C SER A 416 9.12 5.04 -20.06
N LEU A 417 9.99 5.25 -19.06
CA LEU A 417 11.44 5.42 -19.27
C LEU A 417 12.10 4.02 -19.35
N LEU A 418 11.99 3.37 -20.51
CA LEU A 418 12.68 2.10 -20.77
C LEU A 418 13.10 2.01 -22.24
N GLU A 419 13.83 3.02 -22.72
CA GLU A 419 14.54 2.93 -24.00
C GLU A 419 15.66 3.98 -24.11
N ALA A 420 16.80 3.68 -23.49
CA ALA A 420 18.07 4.35 -23.80
C ALA A 420 19.28 3.50 -23.35
N ARG A 421 19.41 2.28 -23.89
CA ARG A 421 20.71 1.59 -23.86
C ARG A 421 20.90 0.66 -25.05
N ALA A 422 21.01 1.26 -26.23
CA ALA A 422 21.73 0.64 -27.34
C ALA A 422 22.38 1.72 -28.21
N SER A 423 23.63 1.46 -28.57
CA SER A 423 24.43 2.15 -29.59
C SER A 423 25.35 3.29 -29.13
N LYS A 424 26.59 2.92 -28.78
CA LYS A 424 27.83 3.50 -29.33
C LYS A 424 29.03 2.63 -28.92
N ASN A 425 29.23 1.54 -29.67
CA ASN A 425 30.57 1.01 -29.89
C ASN A 425 31.22 1.92 -30.93
N GLY A 426 32.16 2.76 -30.50
CA GLY A 426 33.00 3.59 -31.35
C GLY A 426 34.45 3.38 -30.94
N VAL A 427 35.12 2.46 -31.62
CA VAL A 427 36.58 2.29 -31.63
C VAL A 427 37.20 3.57 -32.16
N VAL A 428 38.14 4.19 -31.42
CA VAL A 428 39.13 5.11 -32.00
C VAL A 428 40.47 4.87 -31.33
N ASN A 429 41.41 4.39 -32.15
CA ASN A 429 42.85 4.36 -31.92
C ASN A 429 43.41 5.78 -31.69
N GLY A 430 44.51 5.90 -30.93
CA GLY A 430 45.40 7.05 -31.06
C GLY A 430 46.32 7.33 -29.88
N CYS A 431 47.58 6.93 -30.04
CA CYS A 431 48.83 7.52 -29.53
C CYS A 431 48.78 8.48 -28.33
N HIS A 432 49.45 8.14 -27.23
CA HIS A 432 50.84 8.57 -26.98
C HIS A 432 51.49 7.75 -25.86
#